data_AF-A0A939XXE1-F1
#
_entry.id   AF-A0A939XXE1-F1
#
_cell.length_a   1.000
_cell.length_b   1.000
_cell.length_c   1.000
_cell.angle_alpha   90.00
_cell.angle_beta   90.00
_cell.angle_gamma   90.00
#
_symmetry.space_group_name_H-M   'P 1'
#
loop_
_entity.id
_entity.type
_entity.pdbx_description
1 polymer ?
#
loop_
_entity_poly.entity_id
_entity_poly.type
_entity_poly.pdbx_seq_one_letter_code
_entity_poly.pdbx_strand_id
1 'polypeptide(L)'
;MNYFSLSEKNITIFNCKVVYAETELDSAYKGEENVSVNFCSGIVEVKEGFLERIPTLREISIPNTIEHIGVSQKFEKYLSQNDVLIRGVFDSYAEDFAKKYGLRFLHSEMHLGLLGDYRSPDGVDRLDVCFTDEGRAYIRQTCHSDHYNCHSDYTSQLSDGGERRIDLPVDFLDALTLKEIAGMCWTRCSKLILGSDVFRQFWLKAKQRMGSLDHENLMIKYSRCN
;
A
#
# COMPACT_ATOMS: atom_id res chain seq x y z
N MET A 1 -23.82 9.52 -4.49
CA MET A 1 -22.90 10.33 -5.31
C MET A 1 -21.55 9.64 -5.21
N ASN A 2 -21.09 9.05 -6.30
CA ASN A 2 -19.86 8.23 -6.33
C ASN A 2 -18.70 9.14 -6.72
N TYR A 3 -17.55 8.98 -6.08
CA TYR A 3 -16.38 9.81 -6.33
C TYR A 3 -15.25 8.93 -6.85
N PHE A 4 -14.79 9.23 -8.06
CA PHE A 4 -13.50 8.79 -8.56
C PHE A 4 -12.54 9.96 -8.42
N SER A 5 -11.36 9.71 -7.88
CA SER A 5 -10.25 10.67 -7.97
C SER A 5 -9.27 10.14 -9.00
N LEU A 6 -9.00 10.97 -10.01
CA LEU A 6 -8.02 10.70 -11.05
C LEU A 6 -6.81 11.58 -10.77
N SER A 7 -5.66 10.94 -10.61
CA SER A 7 -4.37 11.62 -10.61
C SER A 7 -3.45 10.88 -11.55
N GLU A 8 -3.14 11.49 -12.69
CA GLU A 8 -2.19 11.16 -13.78
C GLU A 8 -1.96 9.68 -14.20
N LYS A 9 -1.94 8.68 -13.31
CA LYS A 9 -1.88 7.22 -13.58
C LYS A 9 -2.60 6.34 -12.54
N ASN A 10 -3.23 6.94 -11.52
CA ASN A 10 -3.88 6.26 -10.41
C ASN A 10 -5.40 6.46 -10.45
N ILE A 11 -6.15 5.37 -10.41
CA ILE A 11 -7.60 5.38 -10.25
C ILE A 11 -7.92 5.03 -8.81
N THR A 12 -8.40 5.99 -8.02
CA THR A 12 -8.87 5.73 -6.66
C THR A 12 -10.39 5.64 -6.65
N ILE A 13 -10.92 4.51 -6.18
CA ILE A 13 -12.35 4.19 -6.19
C ILE A 13 -12.90 4.28 -4.77
N PHE A 14 -13.74 5.28 -4.50
CA PHE A 14 -14.35 5.49 -3.18
C PHE A 14 -15.77 4.91 -3.09
N ASN A 15 -16.06 4.30 -1.93
CA ASN A 15 -17.39 4.04 -1.38
C ASN A 15 -18.46 3.56 -2.40
N CYS A 16 -18.25 2.36 -2.97
CA CYS A 16 -19.22 1.74 -3.88
C CYS A 16 -19.96 0.60 -3.18
N LYS A 17 -21.20 0.85 -2.74
CA LYS A 17 -22.24 -0.19 -2.78
C LYS A 17 -22.46 -0.52 -4.25
N VAL A 18 -21.83 -1.60 -4.73
CA VAL A 18 -22.06 -2.29 -6.01
C VAL A 18 -22.48 -1.37 -7.16
N VAL A 19 -21.54 -0.95 -8.01
CA VAL A 19 -21.87 -0.18 -9.24
C VAL A 19 -21.29 -0.86 -10.48
N TYR A 20 -22.18 -1.12 -11.43
CA TYR A 20 -21.88 -1.29 -12.85
C TYR A 20 -21.21 0.00 -13.34
N ALA A 21 -19.90 -0.03 -13.61
CA ALA A 21 -19.29 1.07 -14.35
C ALA A 21 -19.65 0.89 -15.82
N GLU A 22 -20.85 1.31 -16.23
CA GLU A 22 -21.23 1.20 -17.64
C GLU A 22 -20.84 2.44 -18.48
N THR A 23 -20.61 3.63 -17.89
CA THR A 23 -20.62 4.85 -18.74
C THR A 23 -19.42 5.82 -18.67
N GLU A 24 -18.43 5.71 -17.77
CA GLU A 24 -17.41 6.79 -17.64
C GLU A 24 -15.93 6.39 -17.79
N LEU A 25 -15.58 5.11 -17.97
CA LEU A 25 -14.19 4.71 -18.24
C LEU A 25 -13.77 4.84 -19.72
N ASP A 26 -14.70 4.88 -20.68
CA ASP A 26 -14.37 4.67 -22.09
C ASP A 26 -13.61 5.83 -22.79
N SER A 27 -13.65 7.04 -22.23
CA SER A 27 -12.98 8.22 -22.82
C SER A 27 -11.70 8.66 -22.10
N ALA A 28 -11.49 8.28 -20.83
CA ALA A 28 -10.40 8.81 -20.01
C ALA A 28 -9.07 8.04 -20.14
N TYR A 29 -9.06 6.81 -20.68
CA TYR A 29 -7.88 5.92 -20.63
C TYR A 29 -7.39 5.40 -21.97
N LYS A 30 -7.93 5.91 -23.09
CA LYS A 30 -7.38 5.61 -24.43
C LYS A 30 -6.04 6.34 -24.61
N GLY A 31 -4.97 5.79 -24.03
CA GLY A 31 -3.61 6.28 -24.23
C GLY A 31 -2.67 6.18 -23.02
N GLU A 32 -3.19 5.92 -21.81
CA GLU A 32 -2.35 5.85 -20.61
C GLU A 32 -1.67 4.48 -20.45
N GLU A 33 -0.35 4.50 -20.35
CA GLU A 33 0.46 3.32 -20.07
C GLU A 33 0.72 3.19 -18.56
N ASN A 34 0.65 1.95 -18.06
CA ASN A 34 0.96 1.58 -16.67
C ASN A 34 -0.01 2.17 -15.63
N VAL A 35 -1.28 1.80 -15.73
CA VAL A 35 -2.34 2.25 -14.81
C VAL A 35 -2.33 1.45 -13.52
N SER A 36 -2.50 2.13 -12.39
CA SER A 36 -2.70 1.54 -11.06
C SER A 36 -4.12 1.79 -10.55
N VAL A 37 -4.78 0.75 -10.02
CA VAL A 37 -6.13 0.84 -9.45
C VAL A 37 -6.08 0.65 -7.95
N ASN A 38 -6.60 1.63 -7.21
CA ASN A 38 -6.66 1.62 -5.75
C ASN A 38 -8.12 1.57 -5.28
N PHE A 39 -8.53 0.43 -4.74
CA PHE A 39 -9.84 0.27 -4.14
C PHE A 39 -9.83 0.76 -2.69
N CYS A 40 -10.77 1.63 -2.32
CA CYS A 40 -10.93 2.04 -0.92
C CYS A 40 -11.67 0.98 -0.10
N SER A 41 -11.37 0.93 1.20
CA SER A 41 -12.12 0.12 2.16
C SER A 41 -13.62 0.39 2.09
N GLY A 42 -14.42 -0.66 2.26
CA GLY A 42 -15.88 -0.64 2.21
C GLY A 42 -16.46 -1.21 0.90
N ILE A 43 -15.61 -1.41 -0.12
CA ILE A 43 -15.96 -2.18 -1.31
C ILE A 43 -15.84 -3.67 -0.95
N VAL A 44 -16.89 -4.45 -1.25
CA VAL A 44 -16.93 -5.90 -0.97
C VAL A 44 -16.79 -6.73 -2.24
N GLU A 45 -17.27 -6.21 -3.38
CA GLU A 45 -17.28 -6.93 -4.65
C GLU A 45 -16.93 -6.00 -5.81
N VAL A 46 -16.12 -6.50 -6.74
CA VAL A 46 -15.84 -5.91 -8.05
C VAL A 46 -16.39 -6.85 -9.12
N LYS A 47 -17.32 -6.35 -9.94
CA LYS A 47 -17.94 -7.18 -10.98
C LYS A 47 -16.99 -7.50 -12.14
N GLU A 48 -17.25 -8.64 -12.78
CA GLU A 48 -16.61 -9.02 -14.03
C GLU A 48 -16.75 -7.91 -15.10
N GLY A 49 -15.74 -7.76 -15.95
CA GLY A 49 -15.73 -6.73 -16.98
C GLY A 49 -15.28 -5.34 -16.53
N PHE A 50 -15.26 -5.03 -15.23
CA PHE A 50 -14.84 -3.71 -14.74
C PHE A 50 -13.37 -3.41 -15.07
N LEU A 51 -12.46 -4.28 -14.60
CA LEU A 51 -11.01 -4.09 -14.78
C LEU A 51 -10.55 -4.35 -16.23
N GLU A 52 -11.35 -5.03 -17.05
CA GLU A 52 -11.05 -5.28 -18.46
C GLU A 52 -11.04 -4.03 -19.33
N ARG A 53 -11.67 -2.96 -18.84
CA ARG A 53 -11.65 -1.64 -19.49
C ARG A 53 -10.30 -0.96 -19.37
N ILE A 54 -9.38 -1.52 -18.58
CA ILE A 54 -8.04 -1.01 -18.32
C ILE A 54 -7.00 -2.03 -18.83
N PRO A 55 -6.79 -2.13 -20.15
CA PRO A 55 -5.87 -3.13 -20.72
C PRO A 55 -4.40 -2.86 -20.37
N THR A 56 -4.06 -1.66 -19.90
CA THR A 56 -2.71 -1.24 -19.49
C THR A 56 -2.49 -1.32 -17.97
N LEU A 57 -3.38 -2.01 -17.26
CA LEU A 57 -3.31 -2.20 -15.80
C LEU A 57 -1.99 -2.89 -15.41
N ARG A 58 -1.28 -2.31 -14.45
CA ARG A 58 -0.02 -2.83 -13.89
C ARG A 58 -0.09 -3.11 -12.40
N GLU A 59 -0.99 -2.45 -11.69
CA GLU A 59 -1.13 -2.61 -10.25
C GLU A 59 -2.59 -2.56 -9.80
N ILE A 60 -2.92 -3.40 -8.82
CA ILE A 60 -4.20 -3.36 -8.12
C ILE A 60 -3.96 -3.38 -6.61
N SER A 61 -4.38 -2.33 -5.91
CA SER A 61 -4.48 -2.33 -4.45
C SER A 61 -5.86 -2.79 -3.99
N ILE A 62 -5.92 -3.96 -3.37
CA ILE A 62 -7.13 -4.64 -2.91
C ILE A 62 -7.20 -4.54 -1.38
N PRO A 63 -8.17 -3.79 -0.80
CA PRO A 63 -8.34 -3.70 0.65
C PRO A 63 -8.99 -4.98 1.20
N ASN A 64 -8.83 -5.20 2.50
CA ASN A 64 -9.38 -6.38 3.21
C ASN A 64 -10.92 -6.50 3.18
N THR A 65 -11.62 -5.46 2.75
CA THR A 65 -13.08 -5.52 2.62
C THR A 65 -13.53 -6.23 1.36
N ILE A 66 -12.69 -6.32 0.32
CA ILE A 66 -13.04 -7.01 -0.93
C ILE A 66 -12.94 -8.52 -0.71
N GLU A 67 -14.03 -9.21 -1.03
CA GLU A 67 -14.16 -10.67 -0.94
C GLU A 67 -14.26 -11.31 -2.32
N HIS A 68 -14.57 -10.52 -3.37
CA HIS A 68 -14.71 -11.04 -4.72
C HIS A 68 -14.37 -10.01 -5.81
N ILE A 69 -13.59 -10.45 -6.80
CA ILE A 69 -13.35 -9.77 -8.07
C ILE A 69 -13.70 -10.74 -9.20
N GLY A 70 -14.68 -10.38 -10.02
CA GLY A 70 -15.05 -11.13 -11.21
C GLY A 70 -13.93 -11.08 -12.26
N VAL A 71 -13.50 -12.24 -12.74
CA VAL A 71 -12.40 -12.38 -13.70
C VAL A 71 -12.90 -13.17 -14.91
N SER A 72 -13.00 -12.51 -16.06
CA SER A 72 -13.21 -13.19 -17.33
C SER A 72 -11.89 -13.73 -17.90
N GLN A 73 -11.99 -14.58 -18.92
CA GLN A 73 -10.84 -15.07 -19.69
C GLN A 73 -10.03 -13.93 -20.33
N LYS A 74 -10.69 -12.81 -20.69
CA LYS A 74 -10.00 -11.65 -21.27
C LYS A 74 -9.16 -10.95 -20.21
N PHE A 75 -9.74 -10.75 -19.03
CA PHE A 75 -9.01 -10.12 -17.93
C PHE A 75 -7.83 -10.97 -17.45
N GLU A 76 -8.02 -12.28 -17.35
CA GLU A 76 -6.96 -13.22 -16.96
C GLU A 76 -5.74 -13.17 -17.90
N LYS A 77 -5.97 -13.00 -19.21
CA LYS A 77 -4.87 -12.77 -20.17
C LYS A 77 -4.13 -11.46 -19.89
N TYR A 78 -4.84 -10.38 -19.56
CA TYR A 78 -4.20 -9.12 -19.22
C TYR A 78 -3.37 -9.20 -17.93
N LEU A 79 -3.90 -9.87 -16.90
CA LEU A 79 -3.19 -10.07 -15.63
C LEU A 79 -1.81 -10.71 -15.85
N SER A 80 -1.76 -11.76 -16.68
CA SER A 80 -0.51 -12.47 -17.00
C SER A 80 0.40 -11.71 -17.97
N GLN A 81 -0.16 -11.10 -19.03
CA GLN A 81 0.62 -10.34 -20.01
C GLN A 81 1.29 -9.10 -19.43
N ASN A 82 0.61 -8.44 -18.48
CA ASN A 82 1.09 -7.20 -17.89
C ASN A 82 1.91 -7.41 -16.61
N ASP A 83 2.11 -8.65 -16.15
CA ASP A 83 2.80 -8.96 -14.89
C ASP A 83 2.27 -8.08 -13.73
N VAL A 84 0.94 -8.10 -13.56
CA VAL A 84 0.23 -7.20 -12.64
C VAL A 84 0.67 -7.45 -11.20
N LEU A 85 1.02 -6.38 -10.51
CA LEU A 85 1.29 -6.36 -9.08
C LEU A 85 -0.01 -6.26 -8.29
N ILE A 86 -0.22 -7.18 -7.35
CA ILE A 86 -1.30 -7.11 -6.38
C ILE A 86 -0.75 -6.56 -5.06
N ARG A 87 -1.35 -5.49 -4.57
CA ARG A 87 -1.11 -4.95 -3.22
C ARG A 87 -2.26 -5.33 -2.32
N GLY A 88 -1.96 -5.92 -1.17
CA GLY A 88 -2.97 -6.31 -0.18
C GLY A 88 -2.35 -6.68 1.16
N VAL A 89 -3.18 -7.03 2.16
CA VAL A 89 -2.66 -7.52 3.44
C VAL A 89 -2.34 -9.02 3.34
N PHE A 90 -1.37 -9.51 4.10
CA PHE A 90 -1.09 -10.94 4.18
C PHE A 90 -2.30 -11.73 4.74
N ASP A 91 -2.52 -12.92 4.18
CA ASP A 91 -3.64 -13.83 4.46
C ASP A 91 -5.01 -13.19 4.19
N SER A 92 -5.08 -12.34 3.17
CA SER A 92 -6.33 -11.73 2.70
C SER A 92 -6.73 -12.28 1.33
N TYR A 93 -7.96 -11.96 0.91
CA TYR A 93 -8.44 -12.22 -0.44
C TYR A 93 -7.46 -11.75 -1.52
N ALA A 94 -6.77 -10.63 -1.31
CA ALA A 94 -5.79 -10.10 -2.25
C ALA A 94 -4.62 -11.07 -2.49
N GLU A 95 -4.13 -11.71 -1.43
CA GLU A 95 -3.04 -12.68 -1.53
C GLU A 95 -3.52 -13.96 -2.22
N ASP A 96 -4.73 -14.44 -1.89
CA ASP A 96 -5.33 -15.61 -2.53
C ASP A 96 -5.60 -15.36 -4.02
N PHE A 97 -6.04 -14.15 -4.37
CA PHE A 97 -6.21 -13.72 -5.75
C PHE A 97 -4.87 -13.75 -6.49
N ALA A 98 -3.81 -13.20 -5.90
CA ALA A 98 -2.48 -13.22 -6.51
C ALA A 98 -1.96 -14.65 -6.69
N LYS A 99 -2.14 -15.53 -5.70
CA LYS A 99 -1.79 -16.95 -5.78
C LYS A 99 -2.52 -17.66 -6.91
N LYS A 100 -3.85 -17.49 -6.98
CA LYS A 100 -4.71 -18.15 -7.97
C LYS A 100 -4.27 -17.85 -9.40
N TYR A 101 -3.87 -16.60 -9.68
CA TYR A 101 -3.49 -16.18 -11.03
C TYR A 101 -1.97 -16.12 -11.27
N GLY A 102 -1.14 -16.54 -10.30
CA GLY A 102 0.32 -16.55 -10.42
C GLY A 102 0.91 -15.16 -10.58
N LEU A 103 0.44 -14.20 -9.78
CA LEU A 103 0.82 -12.79 -9.86
C LEU A 103 1.85 -12.42 -8.79
N ARG A 104 2.51 -11.27 -9.00
CA ARG A 104 3.35 -10.65 -7.96
C ARG A 104 2.44 -10.09 -6.87
N PHE A 105 2.84 -10.31 -5.63
CA PHE A 105 2.14 -9.83 -4.45
C PHE A 105 3.08 -9.02 -3.57
N LEU A 106 2.60 -7.89 -3.07
CA LEU A 106 3.29 -7.05 -2.11
C LEU A 106 2.33 -6.61 -1.01
N HIS A 107 2.82 -6.54 0.22
CA HIS A 107 2.00 -6.06 1.32
C HIS A 107 1.58 -4.60 1.09
N SER A 108 0.34 -4.24 1.40
CA SER A 108 -0.12 -2.86 1.39
C SER A 108 0.62 -2.00 2.41
N GLU A 109 0.69 -0.70 2.17
CA GLU A 109 1.19 0.24 3.17
C GLU A 109 0.41 0.11 4.49
N MET A 110 1.11 0.28 5.60
CA MET A 110 0.54 0.18 6.94
C MET A 110 0.53 1.55 7.59
N HIS A 111 -0.67 2.06 7.85
CA HIS A 111 -0.85 3.24 8.69
C HIS A 111 -0.72 2.85 10.17
N LEU A 112 0.30 3.36 10.85
CA LEU A 112 0.58 3.00 12.25
C LEU A 112 -0.10 3.93 13.25
N GLY A 113 -0.52 5.11 12.78
CA GLY A 113 -1.34 6.04 13.56
C GLY A 113 -0.97 7.49 13.36
N LEU A 114 -1.70 8.33 14.08
CA LEU A 114 -1.52 9.77 14.18
C LEU A 114 -1.19 10.12 15.63
N LEU A 115 -0.28 11.07 15.82
CA LEU A 115 0.00 11.67 17.11
C LEU A 115 -0.25 13.17 17.00
N GLY A 116 -1.24 13.66 17.75
CA GLY A 116 -1.40 15.11 17.95
C GLY A 116 -0.15 15.70 18.59
N ASP A 117 0.25 16.87 18.12
CA ASP A 117 1.29 17.68 18.71
C ASP A 117 0.70 18.46 19.90
N TYR A 118 1.27 18.28 21.09
CA TYR A 118 0.84 19.04 22.25
C TYR A 118 1.27 20.52 22.17
N ARG A 119 2.24 20.83 21.29
CA ARG A 119 2.79 22.18 21.08
C ARG A 119 2.04 22.97 20.00
N SER A 120 1.34 22.29 19.11
CA SER A 120 0.46 22.88 18.10
C SER A 120 -0.81 22.05 18.05
N PRO A 121 -1.96 22.58 18.50
CA PRO A 121 -3.24 21.85 18.49
C PRO A 121 -3.61 21.29 17.11
N ASP A 122 -3.09 21.92 16.05
CA ASP A 122 -3.31 21.56 14.65
C ASP A 122 -2.17 20.71 14.06
N GLY A 123 -1.09 20.51 14.83
CA GLY A 123 0.06 19.70 14.47
C GLY A 123 -0.23 18.21 14.60
N VAL A 124 -0.04 17.42 13.54
CA VAL A 124 -0.21 15.97 13.57
C VAL A 124 0.97 15.27 12.91
N ASP A 125 1.60 14.37 13.67
CA ASP A 125 2.59 13.44 13.12
C ASP A 125 1.89 12.16 12.68
N ARG A 126 2.14 11.79 11.44
CA ARG A 126 1.71 10.54 10.83
C ARG A 126 2.91 9.61 10.67
N LEU A 127 2.69 8.33 10.92
CA LEU A 127 3.68 7.29 10.69
C LEU A 127 3.09 6.17 9.84
N ASP A 128 3.74 5.87 8.72
CA ASP A 128 3.42 4.74 7.87
C ASP A 128 4.65 3.85 7.65
N VAL A 129 4.41 2.57 7.40
CA VAL A 129 5.39 1.65 6.82
C VAL A 129 4.97 1.39 5.38
N CYS A 130 5.88 1.67 4.45
CA CYS A 130 5.62 1.68 3.02
C CYS A 130 6.55 0.71 2.29
N PHE A 131 6.18 0.37 1.05
CA PHE A 131 6.92 -0.56 0.22
C PHE A 131 7.04 -0.04 -1.21
N THR A 132 8.26 0.01 -1.73
CA THR A 132 8.50 0.32 -3.15
C THR A 132 7.95 -0.79 -4.04
N ASP A 133 7.81 -0.54 -5.35
CA ASP A 133 7.37 -1.55 -6.33
C ASP A 133 8.32 -2.74 -6.46
N GLU A 134 9.54 -2.59 -5.93
CA GLU A 134 10.57 -3.63 -5.83
C GLU A 134 10.49 -4.42 -4.52
N GLY A 135 9.57 -4.06 -3.61
CA GLY A 135 9.40 -4.70 -2.31
C GLY A 135 10.39 -4.23 -1.24
N ARG A 136 11.05 -3.07 -1.41
CA ARG A 136 11.90 -2.47 -0.38
C ARG A 136 11.05 -1.71 0.63
N ALA A 137 11.24 -2.01 1.91
CA ALA A 137 10.50 -1.37 2.99
C ALA A 137 11.15 -0.03 3.39
N TYR A 138 10.31 0.94 3.73
CA TYR A 138 10.76 2.20 4.33
C TYR A 138 9.70 2.73 5.29
N ILE A 139 10.12 3.60 6.21
CA ILE A 139 9.21 4.31 7.12
C ILE A 139 9.02 5.72 6.58
N ARG A 140 7.74 6.12 6.44
CA ARG A 140 7.35 7.49 6.09
C ARG A 140 6.83 8.20 7.33
N GLN A 141 7.42 9.33 7.67
CA GLN A 141 7.00 10.19 8.77
C GLN A 141 6.58 11.51 8.19
N THR A 142 5.34 11.91 8.42
CA THR A 142 4.82 13.17 7.90
C THR A 142 4.37 14.01 9.08
N CYS A 143 4.91 15.21 9.21
CA CYS A 143 4.43 16.21 10.14
C CYS A 143 3.57 17.20 9.34
N HIS A 144 2.31 17.35 9.73
CA HIS A 144 1.46 18.43 9.27
C HIS A 144 1.32 19.42 10.42
N SER A 145 1.88 20.62 10.30
CA SER A 145 1.64 21.70 11.26
C SER A 145 1.53 22.99 10.48
N ASP A 146 0.42 23.71 10.68
CA ASP A 146 0.19 24.94 9.94
C ASP A 146 1.13 26.07 10.39
N HIS A 147 1.69 26.03 11.61
CA HIS A 147 2.33 27.22 12.21
C HIS A 147 3.65 27.02 13.01
N TYR A 148 4.29 25.85 13.08
CA TYR A 148 5.55 25.71 13.85
C TYR A 148 6.53 24.68 13.27
N ASN A 149 7.83 24.98 13.35
CA ASN A 149 8.92 24.04 13.06
C ASN A 149 8.76 22.77 13.90
N CYS A 150 8.37 21.65 13.28
CA CYS A 150 8.17 20.41 14.03
C CYS A 150 9.46 19.68 14.47
N HIS A 151 10.66 20.08 14.00
CA HIS A 151 11.91 19.45 14.46
C HIS A 151 13.08 20.44 14.58
N SER A 152 13.63 20.57 15.79
CA SER A 152 14.86 21.33 16.08
C SER A 152 16.09 20.46 16.30
N ASP A 153 16.05 19.18 15.94
CA ASP A 153 17.21 18.31 16.04
C ASP A 153 18.01 18.40 14.73
N TYR A 154 18.92 19.38 14.75
CA TYR A 154 20.11 19.57 13.90
C TYR A 154 20.01 19.18 12.42
N THR A 155 20.19 20.22 11.58
CA THR A 155 20.42 20.23 10.13
C THR A 155 19.20 20.20 9.20
N SER A 156 18.33 21.21 9.27
CA SER A 156 17.94 22.02 8.10
C SER A 156 16.87 23.04 8.49
N GLN A 157 17.11 24.30 8.12
CA GLN A 157 16.12 25.37 8.12
C GLN A 157 15.01 25.05 7.11
N LEU A 158 13.89 24.47 7.54
CA LEU A 158 12.65 24.52 6.77
C LEU A 158 11.49 24.72 7.75
N SER A 159 10.95 25.93 7.69
CA SER A 159 9.62 26.29 8.16
C SER A 159 8.58 25.61 7.28
N ASP A 160 7.51 25.16 7.92
CA ASP A 160 6.38 24.37 7.40
C ASP A 160 6.64 22.86 7.43
N GLY A 161 5.59 22.08 7.71
CA GLY A 161 5.65 20.62 7.92
C GLY A 161 6.47 19.84 6.89
N GLY A 162 6.91 18.64 7.26
CA GLY A 162 7.87 17.88 6.47
C GLY A 162 7.59 16.38 6.39
N GLU A 163 8.03 15.77 5.30
CA GLU A 163 8.11 14.33 5.14
C GLU A 163 9.55 13.85 5.36
N ARG A 164 9.72 12.81 6.18
CA ARG A 164 10.97 12.09 6.36
C ARG A 164 10.80 10.64 5.93
N ARG A 165 11.65 10.20 5.02
CA ARG A 165 11.79 8.81 4.60
C ARG A 165 12.98 8.16 5.30
N ILE A 166 12.78 6.97 5.84
CA ILE A 166 13.83 6.14 6.44
C ILE A 166 13.81 4.79 5.73
N ASP A 167 14.77 4.56 4.83
CA ASP A 167 14.91 3.28 4.16
C ASP A 167 15.34 2.20 5.17
N LEU A 168 14.64 1.06 5.15
CA LEU A 168 15.00 -0.09 5.97
C LEU A 168 15.97 -0.98 5.16
N PRO A 169 16.98 -1.57 5.83
CA PRO A 169 17.84 -2.58 5.20
C PRO A 169 17.02 -3.72 4.58
N VAL A 170 17.51 -4.35 3.52
CA VAL A 170 16.83 -5.49 2.87
C VAL A 170 16.58 -6.65 3.84
N ASP A 171 17.50 -6.85 4.79
CA ASP A 171 17.46 -7.86 5.85
C ASP A 171 16.87 -7.34 7.17
N PHE A 172 16.18 -6.18 7.18
CA PHE A 172 15.73 -5.53 8.41
C PHE A 172 14.90 -6.42 9.33
N LEU A 173 14.15 -7.38 8.77
CA LEU A 173 13.36 -8.33 9.55
C LEU A 173 14.27 -9.13 10.48
N ASP A 174 15.46 -9.54 10.05
CA ASP A 174 16.38 -10.37 10.84
C ASP A 174 17.49 -9.55 11.50
N ALA A 175 17.91 -8.45 10.87
CA ALA A 175 18.96 -7.59 11.37
C ALA A 175 18.51 -6.64 12.50
N LEU A 176 17.22 -6.26 12.53
CA LEU A 176 16.71 -5.26 13.47
C LEU A 176 15.61 -5.83 14.36
N THR A 177 15.57 -5.34 15.59
CA THR A 177 14.46 -5.49 16.51
C THR A 177 13.42 -4.38 16.29
N LEU A 178 12.18 -4.61 16.72
CA LEU A 178 11.15 -3.56 16.73
C LEU A 178 11.58 -2.31 17.52
N LYS A 179 12.41 -2.48 18.56
CA LYS A 179 12.93 -1.36 19.37
C LYS A 179 13.95 -0.53 18.60
N GLU A 180 14.83 -1.17 17.83
CA GLU A 180 15.78 -0.46 16.97
C GLU A 180 15.07 0.30 15.87
N ILE A 181 14.08 -0.31 15.22
CA ILE A 181 13.24 0.36 14.22
C ILE A 181 12.49 1.54 14.83
N ALA A 182 11.89 1.37 16.02
CA ALA A 182 11.25 2.46 16.74
C ALA A 182 12.23 3.59 17.08
N GLY A 183 13.49 3.27 17.36
CA GLY A 183 14.57 4.24 17.62
C GLY A 183 15.05 5.00 16.40
N MET A 184 14.77 4.51 15.17
CA MET A 184 15.05 5.25 13.93
C MET A 184 14.05 6.40 13.72
N CYS A 185 12.84 6.26 14.30
CA CYS A 185 11.78 7.23 14.17
C CYS A 185 11.97 8.46 15.07
N TRP A 186 11.23 9.54 14.79
CA TRP A 186 11.07 10.61 15.78
C TRP A 186 10.66 10.04 17.13
N THR A 187 11.27 10.55 18.21
CA THR A 187 11.11 10.03 19.58
C THR A 187 9.64 9.82 19.96
N ARG A 188 8.75 10.74 19.55
CA ARG A 188 7.31 10.64 19.80
C ARG A 188 6.62 9.54 18.99
N CYS A 189 7.07 9.27 17.77
CA CYS A 189 6.52 8.26 16.85
C CYS A 189 6.99 6.83 17.19
N SER A 190 8.07 6.68 17.97
CA SER A 190 8.58 5.37 18.41
C SER A 190 7.49 4.49 19.06
N LYS A 191 6.57 5.10 19.83
CA LYS A 191 5.47 4.40 20.48
C LYS A 191 4.42 3.85 19.50
N LEU A 192 4.30 4.42 18.29
CA LEU A 192 3.40 3.89 17.26
C LEU A 192 3.95 2.58 16.69
N ILE A 193 5.27 2.48 16.47
CA ILE A 193 5.91 1.22 16.05
C ILE A 193 5.72 0.15 17.12
N LEU A 194 6.08 0.47 18.36
CA LEU A 194 6.03 -0.48 19.47
C LEU A 194 4.59 -0.89 19.82
N GLY A 195 3.64 0.04 19.70
CA GLY A 195 2.23 -0.14 20.02
C GLY A 195 1.38 -0.74 18.91
N SER A 196 1.84 -0.76 17.66
CA SER A 196 1.01 -1.17 16.52
C SER A 196 0.88 -2.70 16.41
N ASP A 197 -0.32 -3.19 16.66
CA ASP A 197 -0.69 -4.59 16.40
C ASP A 197 -0.57 -4.92 14.91
N VAL A 198 -0.95 -3.99 14.02
CA VAL A 198 -0.86 -4.17 12.57
C VAL A 198 0.58 -4.43 12.15
N PHE A 199 1.53 -3.62 12.64
CA PHE A 199 2.94 -3.82 12.30
C PHE A 199 3.51 -5.10 12.89
N ARG A 200 3.13 -5.47 14.13
CA ARG A 200 3.56 -6.73 14.74
C ARG A 200 3.04 -7.95 13.98
N GLN A 201 1.78 -7.93 13.52
CA GLN A 201 1.21 -9.00 12.70
C GLN A 201 1.92 -9.12 11.36
N PHE A 202 2.16 -8.00 10.67
CA PHE A 202 2.96 -7.98 9.46
C PHE A 202 4.36 -8.58 9.71
N TRP A 203 5.06 -8.13 10.75
CA TRP A 203 6.42 -8.55 11.07
C TRP A 203 6.53 -10.07 11.22
N LEU A 204 5.62 -10.67 12.00
CA LEU A 204 5.59 -12.12 12.22
C LEU A 204 5.32 -12.89 10.92
N LYS A 205 4.31 -12.45 10.15
CA LYS A 205 3.91 -13.06 8.89
C LYS A 205 4.98 -12.94 7.81
N ALA A 206 5.67 -11.80 7.75
CA ALA A 206 6.75 -11.54 6.81
C ALA A 206 7.96 -12.42 7.12
N LYS A 207 8.37 -12.53 8.40
CA LYS A 207 9.46 -13.44 8.81
C LYS A 207 9.18 -14.90 8.43
N GLN A 208 7.97 -15.38 8.68
CA GLN A 208 7.59 -16.76 8.34
C GLN A 208 7.73 -17.04 6.83
N ARG A 209 7.39 -16.05 5.99
CA ARG A 209 7.45 -16.17 4.53
C ARG A 209 8.88 -16.01 4.00
N MET A 210 9.63 -15.04 4.50
CA MET A 210 11.01 -14.79 4.07
C MET A 210 11.96 -15.90 4.51
N GLY A 211 11.65 -16.65 5.58
CA GLY A 211 12.38 -17.88 5.89
C GLY A 211 12.24 -18.99 4.84
N SER A 212 11.37 -18.81 3.84
CA SER A 212 11.12 -19.76 2.75
C SER A 212 11.43 -19.23 1.34
N LEU A 213 11.93 -18.00 1.21
CA LEU A 213 12.17 -17.30 -0.07
C LEU A 213 13.54 -16.60 -0.06
N ASP A 214 14.16 -16.41 -1.22
CA ASP A 214 15.41 -15.64 -1.34
C ASP A 214 15.24 -14.23 -0.76
N HIS A 215 16.17 -13.84 0.11
CA HIS A 215 16.03 -12.75 1.10
C HIS A 215 16.07 -11.32 0.54
N GLU A 216 15.97 -11.11 -0.77
CA GLU A 216 16.32 -9.81 -1.36
C GLU A 216 15.19 -8.77 -1.35
N ASN A 217 13.91 -9.17 -1.27
CA ASN A 217 12.80 -8.23 -1.14
C ASN A 217 11.51 -8.88 -0.61
N LEU A 218 10.58 -8.07 -0.10
CA LEU A 218 9.28 -8.53 0.41
C LEU A 218 8.25 -8.87 -0.68
N MET A 219 8.65 -8.82 -1.95
CA MET A 219 7.76 -9.11 -3.05
C MET A 219 7.70 -10.62 -3.28
N ILE A 220 6.49 -11.17 -3.25
CA ILE A 220 6.27 -12.59 -3.46
C ILE A 220 5.85 -12.81 -4.89
N LYS A 221 6.55 -13.67 -5.62
CA LYS A 221 6.13 -14.11 -6.96
C LYS A 221 5.47 -15.47 -6.84
N TYR A 222 4.15 -15.52 -7.02
CA TYR A 222 3.44 -16.79 -7.02
C TYR A 222 3.55 -17.48 -8.37
N SER A 223 3.75 -18.80 -8.32
CA SER A 223 3.53 -19.66 -9.48
C SER A 223 2.05 -19.98 -9.57
N ARG A 224 1.51 -20.07 -10.79
CA ARG A 224 0.11 -20.41 -11.00
C ARG A 224 -0.19 -21.80 -10.43
N CYS A 225 -1.22 -21.91 -9.59
CA CYS A 225 -1.71 -23.21 -9.13
C CYS A 225 -2.39 -23.91 -10.32
N ASN A 226 -1.92 -25.11 -10.67
CA ASN A 226 -2.55 -25.98 -11.67
C ASN A 226 -3.87 -26.56 -11.16
#